data_AF-A0A377ZF12-F1
#
_entry.id   AF-A0A377ZF12-F1
#
_cell.length_a   1.000
_cell.length_b   1.000
_cell.length_c   1.000
_cell.angle_alpha   90.00
_cell.angle_beta   90.00
_cell.angle_gamma   90.00
#
_symmetry.space_group_name_H-M   'P 1'
#
loop_
_entity.id
_entity.type
_entity.pdbx_description
1 polymer ?
#
loop_
_entity_poly.entity_id
_entity_poly.type
_entity_poly.pdbx_seq_one_letter_code
_entity_poly.pdbx_strand_id
1 'polypeptide(L)'
;MAELTTAEQLRLNLLSTLNYDTAAAKEAILFVQDSPLKYQLFIQQYSRVTTESEVVAKTIKAVQEATEALALFDTAAEQSS
;
A
#
# COMPACT_ATOMS: atom_id res chain seq x y z
N MET A 1 24.57 0.02 -15.47
CA MET A 1 23.71 0.59 -14.40
C MET A 1 22.86 -0.58 -13.93
N ALA A 2 22.86 -0.90 -12.63
CA ALA A 2 21.95 -1.93 -12.14
C ALA A 2 20.52 -1.38 -12.25
N GLU A 3 19.68 -2.06 -13.01
CA GLU A 3 18.26 -1.74 -13.08
C GLU A 3 17.63 -2.05 -11.72
N LEU A 4 16.84 -1.13 -11.19
CA LEU A 4 16.05 -1.39 -9.99
C LEU A 4 15.08 -2.54 -10.30
N THR A 5 15.04 -3.53 -9.41
CA THR A 5 14.02 -4.57 -9.50
C THR A 5 12.64 -3.95 -9.27
N THR A 6 11.59 -4.61 -9.76
CA THR A 6 10.20 -4.17 -9.56
C THR A 6 9.87 -3.94 -8.09
N ALA A 7 10.37 -4.81 -7.20
CA ALA A 7 10.19 -4.67 -5.75
C ALA A 7 10.88 -3.41 -5.20
N GLU A 8 12.12 -3.13 -5.61
CA GLU A 8 12.83 -1.92 -5.18
C GLU A 8 12.14 -0.66 -5.68
N GLN A 9 11.61 -0.66 -6.91
CA GLN A 9 10.85 0.46 -7.46
C GLN A 9 9.55 0.70 -6.67
N LEU A 10 8.81 -0.35 -6.31
CA LEU A 10 7.60 -0.23 -5.49
C LEU A 10 7.92 0.36 -4.11
N ARG A 11 8.99 -0.11 -3.47
CA ARG A 11 9.42 0.40 -2.16
C ARG A 11 9.86 1.86 -2.22
N LEU A 12 10.56 2.26 -3.28
CA LEU A 12 10.93 3.66 -3.52
C LEU A 12 9.71 4.56 -3.73
N ASN A 13 8.72 4.08 -4.48
CA ASN A 13 7.49 4.83 -4.71
C ASN A 13 6.66 4.95 -3.43
N LEU A 14 6.59 3.90 -2.60
CA LEU A 14 5.95 3.96 -1.28
C LEU A 14 6.64 4.98 -0.38
N LEU A 15 7.97 4.94 -0.28
CA LEU A 15 8.73 5.86 0.53
C LEU A 15 8.50 7.32 0.11
N SER A 16 8.47 7.58 -1.20
CA SER A 16 8.19 8.91 -1.75
C SER A 16 6.75 9.36 -1.46
N THR A 17 5.77 8.47 -1.59
CA THR A 17 4.35 8.75 -1.27
C THR A 17 4.16 9.09 0.21
N LEU A 18 4.95 8.45 1.07
CA LEU A 18 4.90 8.60 2.52
C LEU A 18 5.83 9.69 3.04
N ASN A 19 6.21 10.64 2.17
CA ASN A 19 7.06 11.78 2.52
C ASN A 19 8.37 11.37 3.22
N TYR A 20 8.94 10.22 2.82
CA TYR A 20 10.14 9.61 3.39
C TYR A 20 10.05 9.23 4.88
N ASP A 21 8.83 9.14 5.43
CA ASP A 21 8.62 8.64 6.79
C ASP A 21 8.88 7.13 6.84
N THR A 22 9.92 6.73 7.57
CA THR A 22 10.39 5.34 7.61
C THR A 22 9.49 4.43 8.45
N ALA A 23 8.74 4.98 9.41
CA ALA A 23 7.78 4.22 10.20
C ALA A 23 6.54 3.89 9.36
N ALA A 24 6.00 4.89 8.65
CA ALA A 24 4.94 4.70 7.67
C ALA A 24 5.36 3.74 6.56
N ALA A 25 6.55 3.94 5.98
CA ALA A 25 7.05 3.08 4.91
C ALA A 25 7.16 1.63 5.35
N LYS A 26 7.59 1.36 6.58
CA LYS A 26 7.62 -0.01 7.12
C LYS A 26 6.23 -0.65 7.13
N GLU A 27 5.22 0.06 7.65
CA GLU A 27 3.84 -0.44 7.70
C GLU A 27 3.27 -0.70 6.30
N ALA A 28 3.48 0.23 5.37
CA ALA A 28 3.03 0.08 3.99
C ALA A 28 3.73 -1.07 3.26
N ILE A 29 5.04 -1.24 3.44
CA ILE A 29 5.80 -2.35 2.84
C ILE A 29 5.32 -3.70 3.39
N LEU A 30 5.05 -3.78 4.69
CA LEU A 30 4.51 -4.99 5.34
C LEU A 30 3.15 -5.38 4.77
N PHE A 31 2.29 -4.42 4.44
CA PHE A 31 1.02 -4.69 3.77
C PHE A 31 1.21 -5.09 2.31
N VAL A 32 1.96 -4.29 1.55
CA VAL A 32 2.11 -4.44 0.10
C VAL A 32 2.82 -5.74 -0.28
N GLN A 33 3.83 -6.17 0.49
CA GLN A 33 4.61 -7.39 0.23
C GLN A 33 5.06 -7.52 -1.23
N ASP A 34 5.46 -6.38 -1.83
CA ASP A 34 5.87 -6.26 -3.24
C ASP A 34 4.80 -6.71 -4.27
N SER A 35 3.53 -6.83 -3.87
CA SER A 35 2.40 -7.14 -4.76
C SER A 35 1.89 -5.88 -5.46
N PRO A 36 1.86 -5.82 -6.80
CA PRO A 36 1.34 -4.68 -7.53
C PRO A 36 -0.12 -4.34 -7.18
N LEU A 37 -0.96 -5.35 -6.93
CA LEU A 37 -2.35 -5.16 -6.53
C LEU A 37 -2.46 -4.47 -5.17
N LYS A 38 -1.76 -5.02 -4.16
CA LYS A 38 -1.77 -4.44 -2.81
C LYS A 38 -1.15 -3.04 -2.79
N TYR A 39 -0.12 -2.80 -3.60
CA TYR A 39 0.44 -1.46 -3.80
C TYR A 39 -0.62 -0.48 -4.30
N GLN A 40 -1.34 -0.83 -5.38
CA GLN A 40 -2.38 0.04 -5.93
C GLN A 40 -3.50 0.30 -4.92
N LEU A 41 -3.96 -0.73 -4.21
CA LEU A 41 -4.97 -0.58 -3.15
C LEU A 41 -4.50 0.36 -2.05
N PHE A 42 -3.25 0.20 -1.59
CA PHE A 42 -2.67 1.07 -0.58
C PHE A 42 -2.64 2.52 -1.06
N ILE A 43 -2.13 2.80 -2.26
CA ILE A 43 -2.04 4.16 -2.79
C ILE A 43 -3.42 4.80 -2.92
N GLN A 44 -4.42 4.06 -3.40
CA GLN A 44 -5.78 4.56 -3.51
C GLN A 44 -6.38 4.90 -2.15
N GLN A 45 -6.26 4.01 -1.17
CA GLN A 45 -6.80 4.28 0.17
C GLN A 45 -6.03 5.39 0.87
N TYR A 46 -4.71 5.43 0.75
CA TYR A 46 -3.88 6.50 1.30
C TYR A 46 -4.26 7.87 0.73
N SER A 47 -4.59 7.97 -0.55
CA SER A 47 -5.09 9.22 -1.14
C SER A 47 -6.45 9.66 -0.61
N ARG A 48 -7.28 8.72 -0.11
CA ARG A 48 -8.63 8.99 0.41
C ARG A 48 -8.66 9.34 1.90
N VAL A 49 -7.65 8.91 2.66
CA VAL A 49 -7.53 9.29 4.06
C VAL A 49 -7.11 10.75 4.18
N THR A 50 -8.06 11.63 4.49
CA THR A 50 -7.83 13.06 4.75
C THR A 50 -8.08 13.46 6.20
N THR A 51 -8.49 12.52 7.04
CA THR A 51 -8.85 12.77 8.45
C THR A 51 -7.64 12.79 9.37
N GLU A 52 -6.55 12.10 8.99
CA GLU A 52 -5.36 11.98 9.82
C GLU A 52 -4.31 13.02 9.42
N SER A 53 -3.71 13.68 10.43
CA SER A 53 -2.65 14.68 10.23
C SER A 53 -1.25 14.06 10.19
N GLU A 54 -1.03 12.96 10.92
CA GLU A 54 0.26 12.27 10.94
C GLU A 54 0.35 11.25 9.81
N VAL A 55 1.49 11.24 9.09
CA VAL A 55 1.75 10.33 7.96
C VAL A 55 1.65 8.87 8.39
N VAL A 56 2.13 8.53 9.58
CA VAL A 56 2.06 7.18 10.14
C VAL A 56 0.62 6.77 10.43
N ALA A 57 -0.16 7.63 11.12
CA ALA A 57 -1.57 7.37 11.42
C ALA A 57 -2.39 7.21 10.13
N LYS A 58 -2.15 8.09 9.15
CA LYS A 58 -2.75 8.03 7.82
C LYS A 58 -2.43 6.70 7.11
N THR A 59 -1.18 6.25 7.20
CA THR A 59 -0.73 4.97 6.64
C THR A 59 -1.43 3.79 7.31
N ILE A 60 -1.50 3.75 8.63
CA ILE A 60 -2.17 2.68 9.38
C ILE A 60 -3.63 2.57 8.95
N LYS A 61 -4.34 3.71 8.85
CA LYS A 61 -5.72 3.74 8.40
C LYS A 61 -5.88 3.29 6.95
N ALA A 62 -5.01 3.76 6.06
CA ALA A 62 -4.98 3.34 4.66
C ALA A 62 -4.75 1.83 4.52
N VAL A 63 -3.86 1.24 5.34
CA VAL A 63 -3.62 -0.21 5.38
C VAL A 63 -4.86 -0.97 5.85
N GLN A 64 -5.56 -0.48 6.88
CA GLN A 64 -6.81 -1.08 7.35
C GLN A 64 -7.86 -1.09 6.24
N GLU A 65 -8.16 0.08 5.67
CA GLU A 65 -9.16 0.18 4.60
C GLU A 65 -8.75 -0.59 3.34
N ALA A 66 -7.45 -0.64 3.01
CA ALA A 66 -6.95 -1.43 1.88
C ALA A 66 -7.04 -2.93 2.13
N THR A 67 -6.93 -3.38 3.39
CA THR A 67 -7.14 -4.79 3.77
C THR A 67 -8.62 -5.17 3.62
N GLU A 68 -9.54 -4.30 4.02
CA GLU A 68 -10.97 -4.50 3.80
C GLU A 68 -11.32 -4.53 2.30
N ALA A 69 -10.74 -3.61 1.52
CA ALA A 69 -10.92 -3.59 0.07
C ALA A 69 -10.32 -4.82 -0.62
N LEU A 70 -9.18 -5.33 -0.13
CA LEU A 70 -8.54 -6.53 -0.66
C LEU A 70 -9.47 -7.77 -0.58
N ALA A 71 -10.30 -7.86 0.46
CA ALA A 71 -11.26 -8.96 0.59
C ALA A 71 -12.26 -9.03 -0.59
N LEU A 72 -12.55 -7.91 -1.25
CA LEU A 72 -13.40 -7.87 -2.45
C LEU A 72 -12.77 -8.57 -3.66
N PHE A 73 -11.45 -8.72 -3.68
CA PHE A 73 -10.70 -9.39 -4.74
C PHE A 73 -10.54 -10.90 -4.45
N ASP A 74 -10.63 -11.32 -3.19
CA ASP A 74 -10.54 -12.72 -2.79
C ASP A 74 -11.82 -13.49 -3.17
N THR A 75 -13.00 -12.88 -2.99
CA THR A 75 -14.29 -13.46 -3.41
C THR A 75 -14.44 -13.58 -4.93
N ALA A 76 -13.72 -12.78 -5.71
CA ALA A 76 -13.73 -12.88 -7.17
C ALA A 76 -13.07 -14.18 -7.69
N ALA A 77 -12.23 -14.84 -6.88
CA ALA A 77 -11.64 -16.13 -7.23
C ALA A 77 -12.67 -17.28 -7.24
N GLU A 78 -13.81 -17.15 -6.53
CA GLU A 78 -14.82 -18.20 -6.43
C GLU A 78 -15.88 -18.16 -7.55
N GLN A 79 -15.94 -17.08 -8.35
CA GLN A 79 -16.91 -16.97 -9.46
C GLN A 79 -16.37 -17.41 -10.83
N SER A 80 -15.18 -18.02 -10.86
CA SER A 80 -14.56 -18.55 -12.09
C SER A 80 -14.53 -20.09 -12.10
N SER A 81 -15.63 -20.74 -11.70
CA SER A 81 -15.79 -22.21 -11.76
C SER A 81 -17.16 -22.60 -12.32
#